data_AF-A0A9P8IC29-F1
#
_entry.id   AF-A0A9P8IC29-F1
#
_cell.length_a   1.000
_cell.length_b   1.000
_cell.length_c   1.000
_cell.angle_alpha   90.00
_cell.angle_beta   90.00
_cell.angle_gamma   90.00
#
_symmetry.space_group_name_H-M   'P 1'
#
loop_
_entity.id
_entity.type
_entity.pdbx_description
1 polymer ?
#
loop_
_entity_poly.entity_id
_entity_poly.type
_entity_poly.pdbx_seq_one_letter_code
_entity_poly.pdbx_strand_id
1 'polypeptide(L)'
;MLVPQIPSKAVNEETAMRVMLHAVKIGINKFCKPHLRRIAGYCGGLYNNKNSHSGLLAKRIVQLAKNKNHLLRVKTAHPDWFRRNAAIPALQPNLLGPFRYASRPVTQFRFNAEQVFNRFAQDTKVWIRFEHDGTINLDGFFSYLVDDPEVFAIVEEEFNMYKYHLRTELDGQDNCGWMRHMFYSLPQQVIRQDPKYWAIMAAARPDTNYWLISYPYYIKDTSKGENTGFAHFDINVDEFVKSGQGLNMIQGSVSVDDETEDNCTLLVLGFQHVIHEWWRQVTARGKATSEYTTNAKNIYLPED
;
A
#
# COMPACT_ATOMS: atom_id res chain seq x y z
N MET A 1 -44.01 32.22 -27.19
CA MET A 1 -43.33 30.97 -27.58
C MET A 1 -42.65 30.41 -26.32
N LEU A 2 -43.15 29.32 -25.75
CA LEU A 2 -42.66 28.76 -24.48
C LEU A 2 -41.27 28.13 -24.70
N VAL A 3 -40.25 28.64 -24.00
CA VAL A 3 -38.91 28.05 -24.00
C VAL A 3 -38.96 26.75 -23.18
N PRO A 4 -38.45 25.61 -23.69
CA PRO A 4 -38.43 24.36 -22.94
C PRO A 4 -37.68 24.54 -21.62
N GLN A 5 -38.31 24.18 -20.49
CA GLN A 5 -37.61 24.17 -19.20
C GLN A 5 -36.54 23.08 -19.22
N ILE A 6 -35.27 23.49 -19.15
CA ILE A 6 -34.14 22.57 -19.07
C ILE A 6 -33.96 22.17 -17.59
N PRO A 7 -34.07 20.88 -17.23
CA PRO A 7 -33.97 20.43 -15.84
C PRO A 7 -32.64 20.81 -15.18
N SER A 8 -32.69 21.11 -13.87
CA SER A 8 -31.53 21.47 -13.05
C SER A 8 -30.79 20.28 -12.44
N LYS A 9 -31.39 19.08 -12.48
CA LYS A 9 -30.81 17.81 -11.99
C LYS A 9 -30.37 16.92 -13.16
N ALA A 10 -29.48 15.96 -12.88
CA ALA A 10 -29.08 14.94 -13.84
C ALA A 10 -30.32 14.18 -14.34
N VAL A 11 -30.62 14.33 -15.63
CA VAL A 11 -31.68 13.59 -16.32
C VAL A 11 -31.11 12.32 -16.93
N ASN A 12 -31.91 11.26 -17.02
CA ASN A 12 -31.51 10.05 -17.74
C ASN A 12 -31.21 10.36 -19.21
N GLU A 13 -30.38 9.52 -19.84
CA GLU A 13 -29.83 9.77 -21.18
C GLU A 13 -30.91 9.95 -22.25
N GLU A 14 -32.00 9.18 -22.15
CA GLU A 14 -33.14 9.28 -23.05
C GLU A 14 -33.84 10.64 -22.97
N THR A 15 -34.11 11.15 -21.78
CA THR A 15 -34.71 12.48 -21.59
C THR A 15 -33.79 13.57 -22.13
N ALA A 16 -32.49 13.46 -21.88
CA ALA A 16 -31.50 14.41 -22.38
C ALA A 16 -31.48 14.42 -23.92
N MET A 17 -31.49 13.25 -24.55
CA MET A 17 -31.57 13.13 -26.01
C MET A 17 -32.83 13.75 -26.60
N ARG A 18 -34.01 13.56 -25.98
CA ARG A 18 -35.26 14.21 -26.42
C ARG A 18 -35.16 15.74 -26.36
N VAL A 19 -34.60 16.28 -25.26
CA VAL A 19 -34.38 17.73 -25.09
C VAL A 19 -33.46 18.27 -26.18
N MET A 20 -32.37 17.58 -26.49
CA MET A 20 -31.45 17.99 -27.57
C MET A 20 -32.13 18.01 -28.94
N LEU A 21 -32.88 16.96 -29.29
CA LEU A 21 -33.60 16.89 -30.56
C LEU A 21 -34.64 18.01 -30.68
N HIS A 22 -35.33 18.32 -29.59
CA HIS A 22 -36.30 19.41 -29.55
C HIS A 22 -35.63 20.79 -29.71
N ALA A 23 -34.50 21.01 -29.04
CA ALA A 23 -33.73 22.25 -29.17
C ALA A 23 -33.22 22.47 -30.61
N VAL A 24 -32.78 21.40 -31.29
CA VAL A 24 -32.42 21.46 -32.71
C VAL A 24 -33.63 21.80 -33.59
N LYS A 25 -34.79 21.18 -33.33
CA LYS A 25 -36.04 21.44 -34.08
C LYS A 25 -36.51 22.90 -33.97
N ILE A 26 -36.38 23.54 -32.80
CA ILE A 26 -36.78 24.94 -32.58
C ILE A 26 -35.77 25.94 -33.21
N GLY A 27 -34.56 25.46 -33.47
CA GLY A 27 -33.44 26.24 -33.98
C GLY A 27 -32.41 26.49 -32.88
N ILE A 28 -31.37 25.65 -32.86
CA ILE A 28 -30.36 25.63 -31.78
C ILE A 28 -29.65 26.99 -31.61
N ASN A 29 -29.52 27.78 -32.68
CA ASN A 29 -28.87 29.10 -32.66
C ASN A 29 -29.67 30.16 -31.89
N LYS A 30 -30.95 29.90 -31.56
CA LYS A 30 -31.80 30.79 -30.76
C LYS A 30 -31.53 30.68 -29.26
N PHE A 31 -30.77 29.67 -28.82
CA PHE A 31 -30.49 29.45 -27.42
C PHE A 31 -29.28 30.27 -26.96
N CYS A 32 -29.38 30.87 -25.77
CA CYS A 32 -28.26 31.57 -25.16
C CYS A 32 -27.13 30.58 -24.81
N LYS A 33 -25.90 31.10 -24.69
CA LYS A 33 -24.69 30.31 -24.38
C LYS A 33 -24.86 29.42 -23.12
N PRO A 34 -25.46 29.88 -22.00
CA PRO A 34 -25.76 29.01 -20.86
C PRO A 34 -26.62 27.78 -21.21
N HIS A 35 -27.70 27.96 -21.97
CA HIS A 35 -28.57 26.85 -22.36
C HIS A 35 -27.87 25.87 -23.30
N LEU A 36 -27.09 26.38 -24.27
CA LEU A 36 -26.28 25.53 -25.15
C LEU A 36 -25.27 24.68 -24.36
N ARG A 37 -24.62 25.26 -23.34
CA ARG A 37 -23.69 24.52 -22.48
C ARG A 37 -24.37 23.43 -21.67
N ARG A 38 -25.59 23.67 -21.19
CA ARG A 38 -26.40 22.65 -20.49
C ARG A 38 -26.79 21.53 -21.44
N ILE A 39 -27.34 21.85 -22.62
CA ILE A 39 -27.72 20.86 -23.63
C ILE A 39 -26.50 20.01 -24.03
N ALA A 40 -25.38 20.65 -24.34
CA ALA A 40 -24.14 19.98 -24.71
C ALA A 40 -23.62 19.03 -23.62
N GLY A 41 -23.61 19.49 -22.36
CA GLY A 41 -23.12 18.71 -21.24
C GLY A 41 -24.01 17.52 -20.88
N TYR A 42 -25.33 17.73 -20.81
CA TYR A 42 -26.27 16.68 -20.38
C TYR A 42 -26.64 15.70 -21.48
N CYS A 43 -26.74 16.13 -22.73
CA CYS A 43 -27.34 15.32 -23.80
C CYS A 43 -26.30 14.62 -24.69
N GLY A 44 -25.08 15.16 -24.72
CA GLY A 44 -24.00 14.61 -25.55
C GLY A 44 -22.76 14.25 -24.77
N GLY A 45 -22.62 14.68 -23.51
CA GLY A 45 -21.36 14.61 -22.77
C GLY A 45 -20.26 15.48 -23.40
N LEU A 46 -20.63 16.51 -24.16
CA LEU A 46 -19.69 17.40 -24.82
C LEU A 46 -18.90 18.24 -23.81
N TYR A 47 -17.66 18.57 -24.15
CA TYR A 47 -16.95 19.66 -23.48
C TYR A 47 -17.71 20.96 -23.66
N ASN A 48 -17.97 21.60 -22.53
CA ASN A 48 -18.71 22.84 -22.45
C ASN A 48 -17.94 23.91 -21.67
N ASN A 49 -16.61 23.81 -21.57
CA ASN A 49 -15.75 24.79 -20.90
C ASN A 49 -15.48 26.03 -21.76
N LYS A 50 -15.12 27.12 -21.07
CA LYS A 50 -15.11 28.52 -21.52
C LYS A 50 -14.17 28.70 -22.74
N ASN A 51 -14.74 29.13 -23.87
CA ASN A 51 -14.14 29.70 -25.10
C ASN A 51 -14.62 29.05 -26.40
N SER A 52 -15.41 27.98 -26.33
CA SER A 52 -16.15 27.52 -27.51
C SER A 52 -17.11 28.63 -27.97
N HIS A 53 -16.90 29.13 -29.18
CA HIS A 53 -17.86 29.99 -29.87
C HIS A 53 -19.22 29.30 -29.86
N SER A 54 -20.29 30.02 -29.51
CA SER A 54 -21.66 29.49 -29.46
C SER A 54 -22.03 28.75 -30.75
N GLY A 55 -21.56 29.25 -31.90
CA GLY A 55 -21.72 28.59 -33.20
C GLY A 55 -21.03 27.22 -33.31
N LEU A 56 -19.83 27.04 -32.75
CA LEU A 56 -19.15 25.74 -32.77
C LEU A 56 -19.89 24.72 -31.88
N LEU A 57 -20.32 25.14 -30.70
CA LEU A 57 -21.08 24.28 -29.79
C LEU A 57 -22.43 23.88 -30.41
N ALA A 58 -23.12 24.84 -31.04
CA ALA A 58 -24.35 24.58 -31.79
C ALA A 58 -24.13 23.60 -32.95
N LYS A 59 -23.06 23.76 -33.74
CA LYS A 59 -22.69 22.81 -34.81
C LYS A 59 -22.48 21.40 -34.27
N ARG A 60 -21.76 21.24 -33.15
CA ARG A 60 -21.54 19.94 -32.51
C ARG A 60 -22.83 19.30 -32.01
N ILE A 61 -23.73 20.08 -31.39
CA ILE A 61 -25.06 19.62 -30.96
C ILE A 61 -25.90 19.15 -32.17
N VAL A 62 -25.91 19.91 -33.27
CA VAL A 62 -26.61 19.53 -34.50
C VAL A 62 -26.05 18.24 -35.08
N GLN A 63 -24.72 18.10 -35.08
CA GLN A 63 -24.06 16.89 -35.57
C GLN A 63 -24.42 15.66 -34.72
N LEU A 64 -24.49 15.80 -33.39
CA LEU A 64 -24.96 14.74 -32.51
C LEU A 64 -26.43 14.38 -32.77
N ALA A 65 -27.30 15.37 -32.90
CA ALA A 65 -28.72 15.16 -33.19
C ALA A 65 -28.96 14.42 -34.52
N LYS A 66 -28.19 14.75 -35.56
CA LYS A 66 -28.23 14.04 -36.86
C LYS A 66 -27.81 12.58 -36.74
N ASN A 67 -26.89 12.27 -35.82
CA ASN A 67 -26.32 10.95 -35.63
C ASN A 67 -26.84 10.29 -34.33
N LYS A 68 -28.06 10.60 -33.89
CA LYS A 68 -28.62 10.11 -32.62
C LYS A 68 -28.61 8.58 -32.46
N ASN A 69 -28.68 7.83 -33.55
CA ASN A 69 -28.65 6.36 -33.54
C ASN A 69 -27.23 5.79 -33.69
N HIS A 70 -26.24 6.64 -33.91
CA HIS A 70 -24.83 6.29 -34.15
C HIS A 70 -23.88 7.15 -33.32
N LEU A 71 -24.28 7.50 -32.09
CA LEU A 71 -23.51 8.39 -31.22
C LEU A 71 -22.10 7.88 -30.97
N LEU A 72 -21.92 6.57 -30.78
CA LEU A 72 -20.60 5.96 -30.58
C LEU A 72 -19.66 6.27 -31.75
N ARG A 73 -20.14 6.21 -32.99
CA ARG A 73 -19.35 6.53 -34.19
C ARG A 73 -18.86 7.98 -34.16
N VAL A 74 -19.72 8.92 -33.76
CA VAL A 74 -19.34 10.34 -33.65
C VAL A 74 -18.35 10.56 -32.51
N LYS A 75 -18.54 9.87 -31.38
CA LYS A 75 -17.62 9.98 -30.25
C LYS A 75 -16.24 9.40 -30.54
N THR A 76 -16.16 8.30 -31.29
CA THR A 76 -14.89 7.72 -31.76
C THR A 76 -14.21 8.61 -32.80
N ALA A 77 -14.97 9.25 -33.71
CA ALA A 77 -14.41 10.13 -34.74
C ALA A 77 -13.93 11.48 -34.19
N HIS A 78 -14.53 11.95 -33.08
CA HIS A 78 -14.24 13.26 -32.48
C HIS A 78 -14.11 13.18 -30.95
N PRO A 79 -13.14 12.41 -30.41
CA PRO A 79 -13.02 12.18 -28.97
C PRO A 79 -12.74 13.49 -28.20
N ASP A 80 -12.11 14.47 -28.83
CA ASP A 80 -11.82 15.80 -28.29
C ASP A 80 -13.09 16.65 -28.05
N TRP A 81 -14.24 16.26 -28.61
CA TRP A 81 -15.51 16.96 -28.38
C TRP A 81 -16.15 16.61 -27.05
N PHE A 82 -15.77 15.48 -26.45
CA PHE A 82 -16.48 14.85 -25.33
C PHE A 82 -15.63 14.81 -24.07
N ARG A 83 -16.28 14.98 -22.92
CA ARG A 83 -15.65 14.73 -21.62
C ARG A 83 -15.11 13.30 -21.58
N ARG A 84 -13.97 13.10 -20.92
CA ARG A 84 -13.30 11.78 -20.81
C ARG A 84 -14.26 10.65 -20.39
N ASN A 85 -15.17 10.92 -19.47
CA ASN A 85 -16.14 9.92 -18.97
C ASN A 85 -17.32 9.66 -19.93
N ALA A 86 -17.49 10.47 -20.97
CA ALA A 86 -18.60 10.38 -21.93
C ALA A 86 -18.16 10.01 -23.34
N ALA A 87 -16.86 10.07 -23.64
CA ALA A 87 -16.31 9.91 -24.99
C ALA A 87 -16.32 8.46 -25.49
N ILE A 88 -16.04 7.45 -24.67
CA ILE A 88 -15.90 6.06 -25.13
C ILE A 88 -16.24 5.13 -23.94
N PRO A 89 -16.90 3.97 -24.11
CA PRO A 89 -16.78 2.91 -23.09
C PRO A 89 -15.29 2.70 -22.85
N ALA A 90 -14.82 2.84 -21.61
CA ALA A 90 -13.40 2.92 -21.31
C ALA A 90 -12.63 1.81 -22.04
N LEU A 91 -11.91 2.18 -23.11
CA LEU A 91 -10.92 1.29 -23.72
C LEU A 91 -9.99 0.89 -22.57
N GLN A 92 -9.73 -0.40 -22.37
CA GLN A 92 -8.91 -0.95 -21.29
C GLN A 92 -7.67 -0.09 -20.92
N PRO A 93 -6.90 0.48 -21.88
CA PRO A 93 -5.75 1.35 -21.56
C PRO A 93 -6.11 2.68 -20.85
N ASN A 94 -7.32 3.20 -21.05
CA ASN A 94 -7.78 4.48 -20.48
C ASN A 94 -8.35 4.34 -19.06
N LEU A 95 -8.51 3.12 -18.53
CA LEU A 95 -8.86 2.89 -17.12
C LEU A 95 -7.69 3.21 -16.17
N LEU A 96 -6.48 3.14 -16.71
CA LEU A 96 -5.27 3.49 -16.01
C LEU A 96 -5.07 5.00 -16.19
N GLY A 97 -5.34 5.76 -15.12
CA GLY A 97 -5.15 7.22 -15.10
C GLY A 97 -3.72 7.64 -15.51
N PRO A 98 -3.42 8.94 -15.62
CA PRO A 98 -2.13 9.42 -16.17
C PRO A 98 -0.88 8.92 -15.44
N PHE A 99 -1.03 8.37 -14.24
CA PHE A 99 0.05 7.84 -13.40
C PHE A 99 0.02 6.31 -13.27
N ARG A 100 -0.77 5.62 -14.09
CA ARG A 100 -0.88 4.16 -14.07
C ARG A 100 -0.39 3.60 -15.40
N TYR A 101 0.65 2.79 -15.35
CA TYR A 101 1.21 2.11 -16.50
C TYR A 101 0.51 0.77 -16.69
N ALA A 102 0.33 0.35 -17.94
CA ALA A 102 -0.04 -1.04 -18.22
C ALA A 102 1.04 -1.96 -17.61
N SER A 103 0.61 -3.01 -16.91
CA SER A 103 1.55 -4.00 -16.39
C SER A 103 2.34 -4.57 -17.57
N ARG A 104 3.67 -4.52 -17.47
CA ARG A 104 4.52 -5.27 -18.39
C ARG A 104 4.57 -6.71 -17.91
N PRO A 105 4.58 -7.71 -18.82
CA PRO A 105 4.92 -9.06 -18.45
C PRO A 105 6.28 -9.04 -17.73
N VAL A 106 6.32 -9.46 -16.48
CA VAL A 106 7.56 -9.53 -15.71
C VAL A 106 8.18 -10.89 -15.96
N THR A 107 9.48 -10.91 -16.28
CA THR A 107 10.21 -12.18 -16.38
C THR A 107 10.24 -12.82 -15.00
N GLN A 108 9.90 -14.10 -14.91
CA GLN A 108 10.01 -14.81 -13.64
C GLN A 108 11.47 -14.88 -13.21
N PHE A 109 11.78 -14.23 -12.09
CA PHE A 109 13.05 -14.39 -11.40
C PHE A 109 12.98 -15.59 -10.46
N ARG A 110 14.03 -16.41 -10.46
CA ARG A 110 14.21 -17.54 -9.56
C ARG A 110 15.59 -17.45 -8.95
N PHE A 111 15.70 -17.83 -7.69
CA PHE A 111 16.95 -17.85 -6.95
C PHE A 111 16.97 -19.06 -6.02
N ASN A 112 18.16 -19.42 -5.53
CA ASN A 112 18.33 -20.45 -4.52
C ASN A 112 18.57 -19.75 -3.17
N ALA A 113 17.69 -20.00 -2.19
CA ALA A 113 17.73 -19.32 -0.89
C ALA A 113 19.04 -19.59 -0.15
N GLU A 114 19.48 -20.85 -0.07
CA GLU A 114 20.75 -21.23 0.55
C GLU A 114 21.95 -20.47 -0.05
N GLN A 115 22.03 -20.35 -1.38
CA GLN A 115 23.09 -19.59 -2.04
C GLN A 115 23.05 -18.11 -1.69
N VAL A 116 21.86 -17.53 -1.53
CA VAL A 116 21.70 -16.12 -1.13
C VAL A 116 22.17 -15.93 0.31
N PHE A 117 21.77 -16.80 1.24
CA PHE A 117 22.25 -16.77 2.62
C PHE A 117 23.77 -16.97 2.68
N ASN A 118 24.32 -18.00 2.05
CA ASN A 118 25.76 -18.27 2.06
C ASN A 118 26.57 -17.09 1.50
N ARG A 119 26.03 -16.38 0.49
CA ARG A 119 26.68 -15.20 -0.09
C ARG A 119 26.68 -14.00 0.86
N PHE A 120 25.54 -13.67 1.46
CA PHE A 120 25.40 -12.41 2.19
C PHE A 120 25.60 -12.54 3.71
N ALA A 121 25.41 -13.73 4.27
CA ALA A 121 25.73 -14.04 5.65
C ALA A 121 27.18 -14.48 5.86
N GLN A 122 27.92 -14.75 4.78
CA GLN A 122 29.33 -15.18 4.79
C GLN A 122 29.62 -16.46 5.59
N ASP A 123 28.60 -17.29 5.84
CA ASP A 123 28.73 -18.59 6.48
C ASP A 123 27.77 -19.60 5.82
N THR A 124 28.32 -20.74 5.41
CA THR A 124 27.61 -21.81 4.70
C THR A 124 26.61 -22.58 5.57
N LYS A 125 26.66 -22.41 6.90
CA LYS A 125 25.76 -23.08 7.84
C LYS A 125 24.58 -22.21 8.26
N VAL A 126 24.55 -20.93 7.86
CA VAL A 126 23.51 -19.98 8.28
C VAL A 126 22.13 -20.40 7.77
N TRP A 127 22.05 -20.88 6.53
CA TRP A 127 20.79 -21.37 5.99
C TRP A 127 20.20 -22.52 6.81
N ILE A 128 21.03 -23.52 7.14
CA ILE A 128 20.61 -24.67 7.96
C ILE A 128 20.13 -24.22 9.35
N ARG A 129 20.84 -23.27 9.96
CA ARG A 129 20.43 -22.68 11.25
C ARG A 129 19.11 -21.94 11.12
N PHE A 130 18.92 -21.14 10.07
CA PHE A 130 17.67 -20.43 9.82
C PHE A 130 16.49 -21.40 9.63
N GLU A 131 16.66 -22.47 8.85
CA GLU A 131 15.60 -23.48 8.66
C GLU A 131 15.24 -24.19 9.98
N HIS A 132 16.24 -24.48 10.81
CA HIS A 132 16.04 -25.13 12.11
C HIS A 132 15.39 -24.17 13.12
N ASP A 133 16.01 -23.01 13.36
CA ASP A 133 15.69 -22.08 14.44
C ASP A 133 14.59 -21.08 14.08
N GLY A 134 14.33 -20.84 12.79
CA GLY A 134 13.36 -19.86 12.29
C GLY A 134 13.84 -18.40 12.37
N THR A 135 15.04 -18.19 12.89
CA THR A 135 15.65 -16.88 13.10
C THR A 135 17.17 -17.00 13.03
N ILE A 136 17.85 -15.91 12.72
CA ILE A 136 19.32 -15.81 12.72
C ILE A 136 19.75 -14.37 13.05
N ASN A 137 20.96 -14.24 13.61
CA ASN A 137 21.67 -12.97 13.69
C ASN A 137 22.73 -12.92 12.58
N LEU A 138 22.85 -11.75 11.94
CA LEU A 138 23.81 -11.49 10.87
C LEU A 138 24.74 -10.33 11.25
N ASP A 139 25.88 -10.67 11.83
CA ASP A 139 26.84 -9.68 12.33
C ASP A 139 27.49 -8.90 11.18
N GLY A 140 27.72 -7.60 11.40
CA GLY A 140 28.40 -6.72 10.45
C GLY A 140 27.64 -6.47 9.13
N PHE A 141 26.37 -6.87 9.03
CA PHE A 141 25.58 -6.77 7.80
C PHE A 141 25.45 -5.32 7.30
N PHE A 142 25.33 -4.39 8.24
CA PHE A 142 25.25 -2.94 8.06
C PHE A 142 26.45 -2.19 8.67
N SER A 143 27.62 -2.84 8.78
CA SER A 143 28.88 -2.23 9.25
C SER A 143 29.16 -0.85 8.68
N TYR A 144 28.87 -0.64 7.39
CA TYR A 144 29.06 0.67 6.74
C TYR A 144 28.22 1.82 7.31
N LEU A 145 27.18 1.54 8.12
CA LEU A 145 26.39 2.55 8.85
C LEU A 145 26.87 2.78 10.28
N VAL A 146 27.43 1.74 10.92
CA VAL A 146 27.70 1.73 12.37
C VAL A 146 29.20 1.82 12.70
N ASP A 147 30.07 1.27 11.85
CA ASP A 147 31.51 1.19 12.12
C ASP A 147 32.26 2.46 11.68
N ASP A 148 31.68 3.27 10.78
CA ASP A 148 32.23 4.56 10.36
C ASP A 148 31.74 5.65 11.32
N PRO A 149 32.62 6.25 12.15
CA PRO A 149 32.20 7.23 13.16
C PRO A 149 31.58 8.50 12.57
N GLU A 150 31.98 8.92 11.37
CA GLU A 150 31.42 10.12 10.73
C GLU A 150 30.00 9.84 10.22
N VAL A 151 29.79 8.65 9.66
CA VAL A 151 28.45 8.21 9.23
C VAL A 151 27.56 7.99 10.45
N PHE A 152 28.05 7.32 11.47
CA PHE A 152 27.28 7.02 12.67
C PHE A 152 26.89 8.29 13.43
N ALA A 153 27.74 9.32 13.48
CA ALA A 153 27.39 10.61 14.05
C ALA A 153 26.17 11.27 13.36
N ILE A 154 26.00 11.05 12.05
CA ILE A 154 24.80 11.53 11.32
C ILE A 154 23.56 10.72 11.71
N VAL A 155 23.71 9.40 11.88
CA VAL A 155 22.65 8.53 12.40
C VAL A 155 22.20 9.01 13.78
N GLU A 156 23.14 9.19 14.71
CA GLU A 156 22.86 9.65 16.07
C GLU A 156 22.21 11.04 16.10
N GLU A 157 22.70 11.99 15.30
CA GLU A 157 22.10 13.34 15.22
C GLU A 157 20.65 13.27 14.76
N GLU A 158 20.32 12.46 13.75
CA GLU A 158 18.94 12.28 13.33
C GLU A 158 18.08 11.64 14.43
N PHE A 159 18.59 10.60 15.11
CA PHE A 159 17.89 9.95 16.22
C PHE A 159 17.63 10.95 17.37
N ASN A 160 18.63 11.76 17.72
CA ASN A 160 18.51 12.82 18.73
C ASN A 160 17.47 13.88 18.34
N MET A 161 17.42 14.28 17.07
CA MET A 161 16.37 15.19 16.58
C MET A 161 14.98 14.59 16.76
N TYR A 162 14.76 13.32 16.41
CA TYR A 162 13.46 12.67 16.66
C TYR A 162 13.18 12.58 18.17
N LYS A 163 14.13 12.10 18.97
CA LYS A 163 13.98 11.97 20.42
C LYS A 163 13.59 13.29 21.10
N TYR A 164 14.20 14.41 20.68
CA TYR A 164 13.87 15.75 21.18
C TYR A 164 12.40 16.15 20.93
N HIS A 165 11.80 15.68 19.83
CA HIS A 165 10.40 15.97 19.47
C HIS A 165 9.41 14.92 19.97
N LEU A 166 9.88 13.86 20.63
CA LEU A 166 9.03 12.82 21.20
C LEU A 166 8.57 13.23 22.60
N ARG A 167 7.26 13.09 22.85
CA ARG A 167 6.73 13.22 24.22
C ARG A 167 7.16 12.00 25.04
N THR A 168 7.60 12.23 26.27
CA THR A 168 7.97 11.16 27.21
C THR A 168 6.75 10.46 27.79
N GLU A 169 5.64 11.17 27.91
CA GLU A 169 4.37 10.66 28.43
C GLU A 169 3.20 11.09 27.54
N LEU A 170 2.22 10.20 27.36
CA LEU A 170 0.94 10.49 26.73
C LEU A 170 -0.18 9.82 27.54
N ASP A 171 -1.14 10.60 28.01
CA ASP A 171 -2.31 10.11 28.77
C ASP A 171 -1.94 9.24 30.00
N GLY A 172 -0.88 9.60 30.73
CA GLY A 172 -0.42 8.84 31.91
C GLY A 172 0.38 7.58 31.58
N GLN A 173 0.71 7.35 30.31
CA GLN A 173 1.54 6.22 29.87
C GLN A 173 2.90 6.71 29.38
N ASP A 174 3.96 6.09 29.91
CA ASP A 174 5.32 6.28 29.42
C ASP A 174 5.44 5.80 27.98
N ASN A 175 6.31 6.45 27.21
CA ASN A 175 6.55 6.07 25.81
C ASN A 175 7.33 4.75 25.65
N CYS A 176 7.92 4.23 26.74
CA CYS A 176 8.71 3.00 26.82
C CYS A 176 9.82 2.89 25.76
N GLY A 177 10.41 4.02 25.35
CA GLY A 177 11.43 4.07 24.31
C GLY A 177 10.91 3.88 22.88
N TRP A 178 9.60 3.87 22.65
CA TRP A 178 9.03 3.65 21.32
C TRP A 178 9.00 4.98 20.55
N MET A 179 9.88 5.15 19.56
CA MET A 179 9.97 6.35 18.73
C MET A 179 8.89 6.39 17.65
N ARG A 180 7.61 6.37 18.04
CA ARG A 180 6.41 6.21 17.17
C ARG A 180 6.19 7.27 16.09
N HIS A 181 7.11 8.21 15.93
CA HIS A 181 7.08 9.26 14.90
C HIS A 181 8.23 9.12 13.89
N MET A 182 9.16 8.18 14.11
CA MET A 182 10.34 7.93 13.30
C MET A 182 10.15 6.70 12.40
N PHE A 183 9.40 6.87 11.30
CA PHE A 183 9.12 5.80 10.35
C PHE A 183 9.99 5.82 9.09
N TYR A 184 10.51 6.99 8.72
CA TYR A 184 11.16 7.25 7.43
C TYR A 184 12.46 8.04 7.58
N SER A 185 13.18 7.85 8.68
CA SER A 185 14.51 8.44 8.85
C SER A 185 15.47 8.00 7.74
N LEU A 186 16.55 8.75 7.52
CA LEU A 186 17.53 8.41 6.49
C LEU A 186 18.14 7.00 6.71
N PRO A 187 18.59 6.60 7.92
CA PRO A 187 19.09 5.26 8.19
C PRO A 187 18.08 4.16 7.84
N GLN A 188 16.80 4.34 8.23
CA GLN A 188 15.74 3.38 7.88
C GLN A 188 15.54 3.27 6.36
N GLN A 189 15.65 4.40 5.63
CA GLN A 189 15.53 4.40 4.18
C GLN A 189 16.72 3.71 3.50
N VAL A 190 17.94 3.92 3.99
CA VAL A 190 19.15 3.26 3.47
C VAL A 190 19.07 1.75 3.69
N ILE A 191 18.76 1.31 4.92
CA ILE A 191 18.62 -0.12 5.27
C ILE A 191 17.58 -0.81 4.38
N ARG A 192 16.39 -0.22 4.23
CA ARG A 192 15.29 -0.81 3.44
C ARG A 192 15.57 -0.88 1.94
N GLN A 193 16.49 -0.04 1.45
CA GLN A 193 16.90 -0.01 0.04
C GLN A 193 18.17 -0.82 -0.21
N ASP A 194 18.82 -1.36 0.82
CA ASP A 194 20.00 -2.19 0.66
C ASP A 194 19.64 -3.49 -0.09
N PRO A 195 20.28 -3.76 -1.23
CA PRO A 195 19.96 -4.94 -2.04
C PRO A 195 20.36 -6.26 -1.36
N LYS A 196 21.36 -6.27 -0.47
CA LYS A 196 21.70 -7.45 0.35
C LYS A 196 20.56 -7.74 1.32
N TYR A 197 20.05 -6.70 1.99
CA TYR A 197 18.93 -6.85 2.93
C TYR A 197 17.68 -7.37 2.24
N TRP A 198 17.32 -6.78 1.10
CA TRP A 198 16.23 -7.27 0.26
C TRP A 198 16.43 -8.74 -0.14
N ALA A 199 17.64 -9.12 -0.56
CA ALA A 199 17.92 -10.48 -1.00
C ALA A 199 17.75 -11.51 0.14
N ILE A 200 18.28 -11.22 1.33
CA ILE A 200 18.09 -12.06 2.51
C ILE A 200 16.60 -12.17 2.86
N MET A 201 15.86 -11.05 2.89
CA MET A 201 14.44 -11.04 3.20
C MET A 201 13.61 -11.82 2.17
N ALA A 202 13.95 -11.74 0.88
CA ALA A 202 13.31 -12.53 -0.16
C ALA A 202 13.63 -14.02 -0.02
N ALA A 203 14.87 -14.35 0.35
CA ALA A 203 15.30 -15.73 0.56
C ALA A 203 14.74 -16.38 1.81
N ALA A 204 14.46 -15.59 2.86
CA ALA A 204 13.83 -16.06 4.08
C ALA A 204 12.35 -16.45 3.89
N ARG A 205 11.70 -15.98 2.82
CA ARG A 205 10.29 -16.30 2.55
C ARG A 205 10.11 -17.74 2.08
N PRO A 206 9.16 -18.50 2.66
CA PRO A 206 8.92 -19.88 2.25
C PRO A 206 8.30 -19.97 0.85
N ASP A 207 7.60 -18.93 0.37
CA ASP A 207 7.04 -18.89 -0.99
C ASP A 207 8.02 -18.41 -2.07
N THR A 208 9.27 -18.08 -1.71
CA THR A 208 10.33 -17.57 -2.60
C THR A 208 9.96 -16.30 -3.37
N ASN A 209 8.93 -15.58 -2.92
CA ASN A 209 8.47 -14.38 -3.63
C ASN A 209 9.40 -13.20 -3.35
N TYR A 210 9.94 -12.64 -4.42
CA TYR A 210 10.92 -11.55 -4.39
C TYR A 210 10.29 -10.15 -4.49
N TRP A 211 8.96 -10.06 -4.69
CA TRP A 211 8.22 -8.81 -4.59
C TRP A 211 7.85 -8.55 -3.15
N LEU A 212 8.76 -7.87 -2.45
CA LEU A 212 8.58 -7.49 -1.06
C LEU A 212 7.87 -6.14 -0.97
N ILE A 213 7.00 -6.03 0.03
CA ILE A 213 6.43 -4.75 0.47
C ILE A 213 7.03 -4.47 1.84
N SER A 214 7.86 -3.42 1.92
CA SER A 214 8.36 -2.98 3.22
C SER A 214 7.24 -2.26 3.97
N TYR A 215 6.79 -2.83 5.09
CA TYR A 215 5.91 -2.12 6.00
C TYR A 215 6.76 -1.19 6.88
N PRO A 216 6.53 0.14 6.87
CA PRO A 216 7.29 1.05 7.71
C PRO A 216 6.96 0.79 9.19
N TYR A 217 8.00 0.63 9.99
CA TYR A 217 7.88 0.48 11.45
C TYR A 217 8.75 1.52 12.15
N TYR A 218 8.37 1.89 13.37
CA TYR A 218 9.10 2.87 14.17
C TYR A 218 10.36 2.23 14.78
N ILE A 219 11.27 3.07 15.25
CA ILE A 219 12.49 2.65 15.95
C ILE A 219 12.21 2.50 17.45
N LYS A 220 12.91 1.56 18.08
CA LYS A 220 12.93 1.38 19.53
C LYS A 220 14.26 1.93 20.07
N ASP A 221 14.19 2.88 21.00
CA ASP A 221 15.29 3.51 21.72
C ASP A 221 15.01 3.36 23.22
N THR A 222 15.21 2.14 23.72
CA THR A 222 14.84 1.76 25.09
C THR A 222 15.98 2.03 26.04
N SER A 223 15.67 2.74 27.13
CA SER A 223 16.62 3.03 28.20
C SER A 223 16.60 1.94 29.27
N LYS A 224 17.71 1.80 30.00
CA LYS A 224 17.83 0.83 31.09
C LYS A 224 16.69 1.00 32.11
N GLY A 225 15.98 -0.10 32.39
CA GLY A 225 14.87 -0.15 33.35
C GLY A 225 13.48 -0.02 32.73
N GLU A 226 13.37 0.31 31.44
CA GLU A 226 12.09 0.31 30.73
C GLU A 226 11.67 -1.12 30.37
N ASN A 227 10.50 -1.56 30.86
CA ASN A 227 9.96 -2.87 30.53
C ASN A 227 9.09 -2.79 29.26
N THR A 228 9.66 -3.21 28.14
CA THR A 228 8.99 -3.19 26.83
C THR A 228 8.50 -4.56 26.37
N GLY A 229 8.90 -5.63 27.07
CA GLY A 229 8.69 -7.00 26.63
C GLY A 229 7.38 -7.60 27.11
N PHE A 230 6.65 -8.23 26.19
CA PHE A 230 5.60 -9.18 26.53
C PHE A 230 5.59 -10.30 25.48
N ALA A 231 5.31 -11.52 25.90
CA ALA A 231 5.21 -12.65 24.97
C ALA A 231 4.00 -12.43 24.04
N HIS A 232 4.25 -12.46 22.72
CA HIS A 232 3.22 -12.33 21.70
C HIS A 232 3.67 -12.90 20.36
N PHE A 233 2.73 -13.07 19.45
CA PHE A 233 2.95 -13.26 18.03
C PHE A 233 2.46 -12.03 17.29
N ASP A 234 3.25 -11.54 16.34
CA ASP A 234 2.87 -10.43 15.46
C ASP A 234 1.86 -10.82 14.37
N ILE A 235 1.33 -12.05 14.44
CA ILE A 235 0.25 -12.56 13.60
C ILE A 235 -0.93 -12.99 14.47
N ASN A 236 -2.10 -13.06 13.85
CA ASN A 236 -3.23 -13.82 14.37
C ASN A 236 -2.95 -15.32 14.16
N VAL A 237 -2.60 -16.03 15.23
CA VAL A 237 -2.26 -17.46 15.16
C VAL A 237 -3.46 -18.32 14.74
N ASP A 238 -4.68 -17.92 15.12
CA ASP A 238 -5.90 -18.64 14.73
C ASP A 238 -6.14 -18.59 13.22
N GLU A 239 -6.05 -17.40 12.62
CA GLU A 239 -6.16 -17.22 11.17
C GLU A 239 -4.99 -17.85 10.42
N PHE A 240 -3.78 -17.76 10.98
CA PHE A 240 -2.60 -18.44 10.45
C PHE A 240 -2.81 -19.95 10.38
N VAL A 241 -3.26 -20.58 11.47
CA VAL A 241 -3.49 -22.04 11.51
C VAL A 241 -4.61 -22.47 10.56
N LYS A 242 -5.67 -21.66 10.42
CA LYS A 242 -6.82 -21.98 9.57
C LYS A 242 -6.57 -21.78 8.08
N SER A 243 -5.85 -20.72 7.71
CA SER A 243 -5.77 -20.24 6.32
C SER A 243 -4.36 -20.08 5.78
N GLY A 244 -3.34 -20.16 6.63
CA GLY A 244 -1.96 -19.79 6.29
C GLY A 244 -1.72 -18.29 6.22
N GLN A 245 -2.69 -17.45 6.62
CA GLN A 245 -2.52 -16.00 6.63
C GLN A 245 -1.35 -15.60 7.54
N GLY A 246 -0.40 -14.84 6.98
CA GLY A 246 0.81 -14.42 7.70
C GLY A 246 2.02 -15.33 7.52
N LEU A 247 1.87 -16.52 6.90
CA LEU A 247 2.98 -17.48 6.70
C LEU A 247 4.21 -16.89 5.98
N ASN A 248 3.97 -15.97 5.04
CA ASN A 248 5.04 -15.36 4.25
C ASN A 248 5.53 -14.02 4.83
N MET A 249 5.11 -13.67 6.04
CA MET A 249 5.60 -12.48 6.73
C MET A 249 6.95 -12.79 7.34
N ILE A 250 7.97 -12.02 6.95
CA ILE A 250 9.31 -12.07 7.52
C ILE A 250 9.52 -10.80 8.31
N GLN A 251 10.07 -10.94 9.51
CA GLN A 251 10.43 -9.84 10.38
C GLN A 251 11.94 -9.79 10.54
N GLY A 252 12.46 -8.59 10.70
CA GLY A 252 13.86 -8.34 11.00
C GLY A 252 14.00 -7.01 11.70
N SER A 253 14.93 -6.95 12.63
CA SER A 253 15.41 -5.74 13.28
C SER A 253 16.85 -5.48 12.87
N VAL A 254 17.27 -4.22 12.99
CA VAL A 254 18.68 -3.82 12.86
C VAL A 254 19.04 -3.14 14.17
N SER A 255 19.91 -3.75 14.93
CA SER A 255 20.51 -3.15 16.12
C SER A 255 21.57 -2.16 15.64
N VAL A 256 21.43 -0.90 16.06
CA VAL A 256 22.36 0.19 15.74
C VAL A 256 23.36 0.45 16.87
N ASP A 257 23.13 -0.19 18.01
CA ASP A 257 23.94 -0.23 19.22
C ASP A 257 23.97 -1.67 19.80
N ASP A 258 24.76 -1.86 20.85
CA ASP A 258 24.90 -3.16 21.51
C ASP A 258 23.67 -3.46 22.39
N GLU A 259 22.96 -4.53 22.07
CA GLU A 259 21.89 -5.06 22.92
C GLU A 259 22.46 -5.74 24.17
N THR A 260 21.78 -5.58 25.30
CA THR A 260 22.11 -6.27 26.56
C THR A 260 21.15 -7.43 26.81
N GLU A 261 21.50 -8.36 27.71
CA GLU A 261 20.60 -9.45 28.13
C GLU A 261 19.23 -8.94 28.62
N ASP A 262 19.18 -7.77 29.25
CA ASP A 262 17.96 -7.13 29.75
C ASP A 262 17.21 -6.30 28.69
N ASN A 263 17.77 -6.13 27.48
CA ASN A 263 17.25 -5.24 26.43
C ASN A 263 17.36 -5.85 25.03
N CYS A 264 17.35 -7.17 24.92
CA CYS A 264 17.31 -7.88 23.64
C CYS A 264 15.94 -8.53 23.40
N THR A 265 15.67 -8.91 22.16
CA THR A 265 14.47 -9.69 21.85
C THR A 265 14.67 -11.15 22.25
N LEU A 266 13.79 -11.65 23.12
CA LEU A 266 13.73 -13.07 23.46
C LEU A 266 12.87 -13.82 22.44
N LEU A 267 13.40 -14.90 21.88
CA LEU A 267 12.74 -15.74 20.89
C LEU A 267 12.70 -17.19 21.34
N VAL A 268 11.65 -17.92 20.95
CA VAL A 268 11.57 -19.37 21.09
C VAL A 268 12.01 -20.00 19.77
N LEU A 269 13.21 -20.55 19.75
CA LEU A 269 13.81 -21.11 18.54
C LEU A 269 13.03 -22.33 18.05
N GLY A 270 12.81 -22.42 16.73
CA GLY A 270 12.13 -23.55 16.10
C GLY A 270 10.61 -23.57 16.31
N PHE A 271 10.03 -22.54 16.95
CA PHE A 271 8.60 -22.52 17.27
C PHE A 271 7.71 -22.59 16.02
N GLN A 272 8.19 -22.12 14.87
CA GLN A 272 7.50 -22.22 13.58
C GLN A 272 7.18 -23.67 13.18
N HIS A 273 7.92 -24.66 13.69
CA HIS A 273 7.69 -26.08 13.39
C HIS A 273 6.56 -26.69 14.25
N VAL A 274 6.24 -26.07 15.39
CA VAL A 274 5.32 -26.63 16.39
C VAL A 274 4.08 -25.77 16.62
N ILE A 275 4.03 -24.55 16.07
CA ILE A 275 2.94 -23.58 16.28
C ILE A 275 1.54 -24.15 16.01
N HIS A 276 1.36 -25.02 15.02
CA HIS A 276 0.08 -25.66 14.73
C HIS A 276 -0.36 -26.62 15.85
N GLU A 277 0.57 -27.43 16.35
CA GLU A 277 0.32 -28.37 17.44
C GLU A 277 0.04 -27.61 18.73
N TRP A 278 0.88 -26.62 19.03
CA TRP A 278 0.71 -25.77 20.20
C TRP A 278 -0.64 -25.03 20.18
N TRP A 279 -1.04 -24.43 19.04
CA TRP A 279 -2.33 -23.73 18.94
C TRP A 279 -3.52 -24.65 19.10
N ARG A 280 -3.42 -25.91 18.65
CA ARG A 280 -4.44 -26.94 18.89
C ARG A 280 -4.63 -27.19 20.38
N GLN A 281 -3.54 -27.24 21.15
CA GLN A 281 -3.61 -27.41 22.60
C GLN A 281 -4.18 -26.16 23.28
N VAL A 282 -3.74 -24.95 22.90
CA VAL A 282 -4.32 -23.67 23.38
C VAL A 282 -5.83 -23.62 23.14
N THR A 283 -6.29 -24.07 21.97
CA THR A 283 -7.71 -24.17 21.62
C THR A 283 -8.44 -25.18 22.50
N ALA A 284 -7.87 -26.36 22.72
CA ALA A 284 -8.44 -27.39 23.61
C ALA A 284 -8.56 -26.91 25.06
N ARG A 285 -7.67 -26.03 25.52
CA ARG A 285 -7.74 -25.34 26.83
C ARG A 285 -8.80 -24.24 26.90
N GLY A 286 -9.46 -23.91 25.79
CA GLY A 286 -10.43 -22.80 25.70
C GLY A 286 -9.79 -21.42 25.84
N LYS A 287 -8.49 -21.29 25.48
CA LYS A 287 -7.70 -20.06 25.61
C LYS A 287 -7.42 -19.37 24.28
N ALA A 288 -7.87 -19.94 23.17
CA ALA A 288 -7.70 -19.35 21.85
C ALA A 288 -8.47 -18.02 21.74
N THR A 289 -7.79 -17.00 21.21
CA THR A 289 -8.33 -15.68 20.92
C THR A 289 -8.03 -15.33 19.47
N SER A 290 -8.96 -14.66 18.80
CA SER A 290 -8.77 -14.18 17.41
C SER A 290 -8.79 -12.65 17.40
N GLU A 291 -7.60 -12.08 17.50
CA GLU A 291 -7.32 -10.63 17.44
C GLU A 291 -6.35 -10.34 16.28
N TYR A 292 -5.97 -9.10 16.01
CA TYR A 292 -5.02 -8.79 14.92
C TYR A 292 -3.63 -9.40 15.14
N THR A 293 -3.20 -9.47 16.39
CA THR A 293 -1.97 -10.11 16.88
C THR A 293 -2.36 -11.03 18.04
N THR A 294 -1.57 -12.06 18.32
CA THR A 294 -1.88 -13.00 19.41
C THR A 294 -1.03 -12.67 20.65
N ASN A 295 -1.67 -12.19 21.72
CA ASN A 295 -1.01 -12.03 23.01
C ASN A 295 -0.73 -13.40 23.65
N ALA A 296 0.54 -13.69 23.94
CA ALA A 296 0.96 -14.98 24.47
C ALA A 296 1.12 -15.01 26.01
N LYS A 297 1.05 -13.85 26.69
CA LYS A 297 1.41 -13.69 28.11
C LYS A 297 0.66 -14.63 29.06
N ASN A 298 -0.62 -14.92 28.79
CA ASN A 298 -1.48 -15.72 29.67
C ASN A 298 -1.93 -17.06 29.05
N ILE A 299 -1.35 -17.45 27.92
CA ILE A 299 -1.72 -18.68 27.19
C ILE A 299 -0.60 -19.71 27.19
N TYR A 300 0.65 -19.31 27.46
CA TYR A 300 1.80 -20.18 27.61
C TYR A 300 1.81 -20.86 28.99
N LEU A 301 2.17 -22.13 29.03
CA LEU A 301 2.41 -22.89 30.25
C LEU A 301 3.91 -23.19 30.41
N PRO A 302 4.43 -23.38 31.64
CA PRO A 302 5.84 -23.73 31.85
C PRO A 302 6.31 -24.99 31.09
N GLU A 303 5.39 -25.89 30.75
CA GLU A 303 5.63 -27.11 29.98
C GLU A 303 5.53 -26.96 28.45
N ASP A 304 5.05 -25.82 27.94
CA ASP A 304 5.03 -25.49 26.50
C ASP A 304 6.45 -25.16 26.00
#